data_AF-A0A1J6HXB7-F1
#
_entry.id   AF-A0A1J6HXB7-F1
#
_cell.length_a   1.000
_cell.length_b   1.000
_cell.length_c   1.000
_cell.angle_alpha   90.00
_cell.angle_beta   90.00
_cell.angle_gamma   90.00
#
_symmetry.space_group_name_H-M   'P 1'
#
loop_
_entity.id
_entity.type
_entity.pdbx_description
1 polymer ?
#
loop_
_entity_poly.entity_id
_entity_poly.type
_entity_poly.pdbx_seq_one_letter_code
_entity_poly.pdbx_strand_id
1 'polypeptide(L)'
;MQLIDPNVFSEGGCYLRGEWCSYHSAMELKKAGIRFRRGKSRDIKFNSFHCSALLTLAPITIDDSTKSELLNLVAYEACPDTPHDFGITSYLCFMDSLIDHAEDVKELRSKGLLNFLGSDQEVADLFNEIAKDLVPNPHAFVGVKVKIERKIWIAEWKNTHFNTPWTIFAAIFVIGLEVIGTGLSGCCYEIYVGAVMREEARKNAEGSA
;
A
#
# COMPACT_ATOMS: atom_id res chain seq x y z
N MET A 1 -12.09 -2.36 -36.64
CA MET A 1 -10.65 -2.54 -36.93
C MET A 1 -10.01 -1.16 -36.96
N GLN A 2 -9.49 -0.72 -35.81
CA GLN A 2 -8.63 0.46 -35.70
C GLN A 2 -7.29 -0.06 -35.19
N LEU A 3 -6.26 0.16 -36.01
CA LEU A 3 -4.89 -0.29 -35.77
C LEU A 3 -4.30 0.60 -34.68
N ILE A 4 -3.84 -0.01 -33.59
CA ILE A 4 -3.08 0.66 -32.54
C ILE A 4 -1.68 0.92 -33.08
N ASP A 5 -1.25 2.18 -32.98
CA ASP A 5 0.04 2.70 -33.45
C ASP A 5 1.21 2.01 -32.70
N PRO A 6 2.17 1.38 -33.42
CA PRO A 6 3.29 0.68 -32.80
C PRO A 6 4.30 1.61 -32.11
N ASN A 7 4.15 2.94 -32.21
CA ASN A 7 5.06 3.90 -31.56
C ASN A 7 4.62 4.38 -30.18
N VAL A 8 3.52 3.86 -29.63
CA VAL A 8 3.21 4.00 -28.18
C VAL A 8 4.19 3.18 -27.31
N PHE A 9 5.01 2.32 -27.92
CA PHE A 9 5.90 1.36 -27.24
C PHE A 9 7.22 1.92 -26.67
N SER A 10 7.47 3.24 -26.64
CA SER A 10 8.83 3.75 -26.35
C SER A 10 8.99 4.79 -25.23
N GLU A 11 7.99 5.04 -24.38
CA GLU A 11 8.20 5.87 -23.18
C GLU A 11 7.58 5.25 -21.92
N GLY A 12 8.44 4.73 -21.04
CA GLY A 12 8.08 4.25 -19.71
C GLY A 12 8.06 2.72 -19.57
N GLY A 13 9.23 2.09 -19.71
CA GLY A 13 9.37 0.64 -19.56
C GLY A 13 8.97 0.11 -18.18
N CYS A 14 8.11 -0.92 -18.18
CA CYS A 14 7.95 -1.95 -17.14
C CYS A 14 7.20 -3.14 -17.75
N TYR A 15 7.78 -3.84 -18.73
CA TYR A 15 7.16 -5.01 -19.37
C TYR A 15 8.07 -6.24 -19.47
N LEU A 16 9.00 -6.41 -18.53
CA LEU A 16 9.82 -7.63 -18.41
C LEU A 16 10.01 -8.07 -16.97
N ARG A 17 8.90 -8.25 -16.24
CA ARG A 17 8.90 -9.10 -15.05
C ARG A 17 7.51 -9.64 -14.80
N GLY A 18 7.37 -10.96 -14.72
CA GLY A 18 6.17 -11.65 -14.25
C GLY A 18 5.89 -11.42 -12.75
N GLU A 19 6.10 -10.20 -12.26
CA GLU A 19 6.01 -9.79 -10.84
C GLU A 19 5.04 -8.61 -10.68
N TRP A 20 3.82 -8.68 -11.24
CA TRP A 20 2.76 -7.69 -10.96
C TRP A 20 1.54 -8.30 -10.25
N CYS A 21 1.80 -9.30 -9.42
CA CYS A 21 0.98 -9.61 -8.26
C CYS A 21 1.92 -9.53 -7.06
N SER A 22 2.05 -8.35 -6.44
CA SER A 22 2.45 -8.36 -5.04
C SER A 22 1.30 -9.02 -4.30
N TYR A 23 1.51 -10.27 -3.89
CA TYR A 23 0.52 -11.04 -3.17
C TYR A 23 0.48 -10.48 -1.74
N HIS A 24 -0.65 -9.89 -1.37
CA HIS A 24 -0.82 -9.32 -0.04
C HIS A 24 -2.02 -9.94 0.63
N SER A 25 -1.73 -10.77 1.64
CA SER A 25 -2.76 -11.47 2.39
C SER A 25 -3.69 -10.49 3.12
N ALA A 26 -4.90 -10.95 3.46
CA ALA A 26 -5.87 -10.10 4.12
C ALA A 26 -5.32 -9.51 5.43
N MET A 27 -4.51 -10.28 6.14
CA MET A 27 -3.84 -9.84 7.35
C MET A 27 -2.76 -8.77 7.10
N GLU A 28 -1.99 -8.86 6.00
CA GLU A 28 -1.06 -7.80 5.61
C GLU A 28 -1.77 -6.49 5.28
N LEU A 29 -2.83 -6.58 4.47
CA LEU A 29 -3.64 -5.42 4.14
C LEU A 29 -4.23 -4.76 5.40
N LYS A 30 -4.69 -5.58 6.35
CA LYS A 30 -5.17 -5.10 7.65
C LYS A 30 -4.08 -4.38 8.45
N LYS A 31 -2.86 -4.91 8.49
CA LYS A 31 -1.70 -4.26 9.12
C LYS A 31 -1.36 -2.92 8.46
N ALA A 32 -1.50 -2.83 7.14
CA ALA A 32 -1.34 -1.59 6.38
C ALA A 32 -2.50 -0.58 6.54
N GLY A 33 -3.51 -0.89 7.35
CA GLY A 33 -4.65 -0.02 7.61
C GLY A 33 -5.72 -0.06 6.51
N ILE A 34 -5.70 -1.10 5.65
CA ILE A 34 -6.74 -1.38 4.67
C ILE A 34 -7.78 -2.30 5.33
N ARG A 35 -9.02 -1.84 5.39
CA ARG A 35 -10.14 -2.60 5.97
C ARG A 35 -10.99 -3.19 4.86
N PHE A 36 -11.62 -4.32 5.16
CA PHE A 36 -12.51 -5.00 4.23
C PHE A 36 -13.98 -4.64 4.50
N ARG A 37 -14.77 -4.57 3.42
CA ARG A 37 -16.22 -4.36 3.48
C ARG A 37 -16.93 -5.21 2.45
N ARG A 38 -18.09 -5.73 2.84
CA ARG A 38 -19.04 -6.38 1.92
C ARG A 38 -19.63 -5.39 0.92
N GLY A 39 -19.43 -5.69 -0.36
CA GLY A 39 -20.05 -5.02 -1.51
C GLY A 39 -21.45 -5.54 -1.80
N LYS A 40 -22.19 -4.78 -2.62
CA LYS A 40 -23.52 -5.17 -3.14
C LYS A 40 -23.45 -5.70 -4.57
N SER A 41 -22.45 -5.30 -5.34
CA SER A 41 -22.20 -5.75 -6.71
C SER A 41 -20.97 -6.66 -6.75
N ARG A 42 -20.73 -7.28 -7.91
CA ARG A 42 -19.52 -8.07 -8.20
C ARG A 42 -18.25 -7.21 -8.35
N ASP A 43 -18.35 -5.89 -8.23
CA ASP A 43 -17.22 -4.99 -8.45
C ASP A 43 -16.29 -4.92 -7.23
N ILE A 44 -14.99 -4.94 -7.49
CA ILE A 44 -13.97 -4.58 -6.51
C ILE A 44 -13.84 -3.06 -6.46
N LYS A 45 -14.00 -2.47 -5.27
CA LYS A 45 -13.86 -1.02 -5.07
C LYS A 45 -12.83 -0.70 -4.00
N PHE A 46 -11.93 0.23 -4.30
CA PHE A 46 -10.93 0.70 -3.34
C PHE A 46 -11.10 2.19 -3.06
N ASN A 47 -11.39 2.51 -1.79
CA ASN A 47 -11.53 3.87 -1.30
C ASN A 47 -10.40 4.19 -0.34
N SER A 48 -9.55 5.14 -0.73
CA SER A 48 -8.45 5.61 0.10
C SER A 48 -8.88 6.83 0.92
N PHE A 49 -8.67 6.77 2.23
CA PHE A 49 -8.76 7.91 3.16
C PHE A 49 -7.36 8.30 3.63
N HIS A 50 -7.22 9.40 4.38
CA HIS A 50 -5.90 9.92 4.77
C HIS A 50 -5.05 8.88 5.54
N CYS A 51 -5.61 8.24 6.56
CA CYS A 51 -4.92 7.26 7.41
C CYS A 51 -5.41 5.81 7.28
N SER A 52 -6.40 5.54 6.44
CA SER A 52 -6.93 4.18 6.25
C SER A 52 -7.41 3.98 4.83
N ALA A 53 -7.60 2.74 4.39
CA ALA A 53 -8.28 2.43 3.15
C ALA A 53 -9.43 1.45 3.38
N LEU A 54 -10.34 1.38 2.43
CA LEU A 54 -11.46 0.45 2.42
C LEU A 54 -11.47 -0.31 1.10
N LEU A 55 -11.22 -1.61 1.17
CA LEU A 55 -11.38 -2.54 0.06
C LEU A 55 -12.76 -3.19 0.17
N THR A 56 -13.58 -2.97 -0.84
CA THR A 56 -14.94 -3.52 -0.93
C THR A 56 -14.93 -4.68 -1.91
N LEU A 57 -15.38 -5.85 -1.45
CA LEU A 57 -15.38 -7.11 -2.20
C LEU A 57 -16.78 -7.71 -2.24
N ALA A 58 -17.03 -8.50 -3.29
CA ALA A 58 -18.26 -9.25 -3.41
C ALA A 58 -18.27 -10.40 -2.37
N PRO A 59 -19.36 -10.60 -1.63
CA PRO A 59 -19.47 -11.73 -0.71
C PRO A 59 -19.57 -13.04 -1.49
N ILE A 60 -18.90 -14.09 -1.00
CA ILE A 60 -18.91 -15.45 -1.55
C ILE A 60 -19.49 -16.40 -0.51
N THR A 61 -20.39 -17.29 -0.95
CA THR A 61 -20.82 -18.44 -0.14
C THR A 61 -20.10 -19.66 -0.68
N ILE A 62 -19.49 -20.45 0.21
CA ILE A 62 -18.70 -21.63 -0.14
C ILE A 62 -19.39 -22.85 0.44
N ASP A 63 -19.59 -23.82 -0.43
CA ASP A 63 -20.12 -25.15 -0.19
C ASP A 63 -19.31 -26.18 -1.00
N ASP A 64 -19.74 -27.44 -0.94
CA ASP A 64 -19.04 -28.55 -1.59
C ASP A 64 -19.03 -28.44 -3.14
N SER A 65 -19.98 -27.72 -3.75
CA SER A 65 -20.03 -27.54 -5.22
C SER A 65 -19.25 -26.31 -5.70
N THR A 66 -18.96 -25.36 -4.82
CA THR A 66 -18.30 -24.08 -5.15
C THR A 66 -17.01 -24.29 -5.94
N LYS A 67 -16.18 -25.28 -5.57
CA LYS A 67 -14.94 -25.59 -6.31
C LYS A 67 -15.22 -25.89 -7.78
N SER A 68 -16.13 -26.83 -8.04
CA SER A 68 -16.48 -27.25 -9.38
C SER A 68 -17.17 -26.14 -10.16
N GLU A 69 -18.02 -25.34 -9.51
CA GLU A 69 -18.67 -24.17 -10.13
C GLU A 69 -17.66 -23.13 -10.58
N LEU A 70 -16.70 -22.77 -9.73
CA LEU A 70 -15.64 -21.81 -10.07
C LEU A 70 -14.75 -22.31 -11.20
N LEU A 71 -14.33 -23.59 -11.17
CA LEU A 71 -13.54 -24.18 -12.24
C LEU A 71 -14.31 -24.27 -13.56
N ASN A 72 -15.62 -24.55 -13.52
CA ASN A 72 -16.47 -24.53 -14.71
C ASN A 72 -16.59 -23.12 -15.30
N LEU A 73 -16.68 -22.08 -14.47
CA LEU A 73 -16.68 -20.69 -14.93
C LEU A 73 -15.34 -20.29 -15.56
N VAL A 74 -14.23 -20.71 -14.97
CA VAL A 74 -12.89 -20.51 -15.57
C VAL A 74 -12.78 -21.23 -16.92
N ALA A 75 -13.23 -22.48 -16.99
CA ALA A 75 -13.23 -23.24 -18.24
C ALA A 75 -14.12 -22.59 -19.31
N TYR A 76 -15.23 -21.96 -18.90
CA TYR A 76 -16.07 -21.17 -19.78
C TYR A 76 -15.33 -19.94 -20.32
N GLU A 77 -14.64 -19.17 -19.48
CA GLU A 77 -13.80 -18.02 -19.90
C GLU A 77 -12.62 -18.41 -20.81
N ALA A 78 -12.10 -19.64 -20.65
CA ALA A 78 -11.02 -20.16 -21.48
C ALA A 78 -11.47 -20.61 -22.87
N CYS A 79 -12.79 -20.64 -23.14
CA CYS A 79 -13.32 -21.10 -24.42
C CYS A 79 -13.08 -20.07 -25.54
N PRO A 80 -12.58 -20.48 -26.73
CA PRO A 80 -12.28 -19.56 -27.83
C PRO A 80 -13.47 -18.71 -28.32
N ASP A 81 -14.68 -19.23 -28.16
CA ASP A 81 -15.92 -18.60 -28.62
C ASP A 81 -16.51 -17.60 -27.61
N THR A 82 -15.87 -17.43 -26.45
CA THR A 82 -16.33 -16.49 -25.42
C THR A 82 -15.63 -15.13 -25.55
N PRO A 83 -16.28 -14.03 -25.10
CA PRO A 83 -15.61 -12.75 -24.96
C PRO A 83 -14.36 -12.95 -24.09
N HIS A 84 -13.22 -12.39 -24.49
CA HIS A 84 -11.95 -12.48 -23.75
C HIS A 84 -11.98 -11.60 -22.48
N ASP A 85 -13.00 -11.77 -21.66
CA ASP A 85 -13.17 -11.13 -20.37
C ASP A 85 -12.74 -12.14 -19.31
N PHE A 86 -11.48 -12.08 -18.88
CA PHE A 86 -10.90 -12.94 -17.84
C PHE A 86 -11.36 -12.52 -16.44
N GLY A 87 -12.62 -12.11 -16.28
CA GLY A 87 -13.14 -11.45 -15.10
C GLY A 87 -13.14 -12.36 -13.87
N ILE A 88 -13.65 -13.58 -14.03
CA ILE A 88 -13.70 -14.62 -12.99
C ILE A 88 -12.28 -15.09 -12.67
N THR A 89 -11.48 -15.43 -13.68
CA THR A 89 -10.08 -15.85 -13.48
C THR A 89 -9.29 -14.80 -12.70
N SER A 90 -9.41 -13.53 -13.10
CA SER A 90 -8.72 -12.42 -12.42
C SER A 90 -9.24 -12.18 -11.00
N TYR A 91 -10.54 -12.37 -10.78
CA TYR A 91 -11.13 -12.27 -9.45
C TYR A 91 -10.64 -13.40 -8.54
N LEU A 92 -10.54 -14.63 -9.04
CA LEU A 92 -10.02 -15.77 -8.30
C LEU A 92 -8.55 -15.59 -7.94
N CYS A 93 -7.70 -15.18 -8.88
CA CYS A 93 -6.31 -14.85 -8.58
C CYS A 93 -6.20 -13.69 -7.55
N PHE A 94 -7.12 -12.73 -7.58
CA PHE A 94 -7.14 -11.67 -6.57
C PHE A 94 -7.58 -12.19 -5.20
N MET A 95 -8.60 -13.05 -5.14
CA MET A 95 -9.05 -13.67 -3.88
C MET A 95 -7.98 -14.58 -3.27
N ASP A 96 -7.29 -15.36 -4.09
CA ASP A 96 -6.13 -16.17 -3.72
C ASP A 96 -5.03 -15.29 -3.11
N SER A 97 -4.70 -14.16 -3.73
CA SER A 97 -3.71 -13.24 -3.15
C SER A 97 -4.10 -12.66 -1.78
N LEU A 98 -5.40 -12.64 -1.45
CA LEU A 98 -5.89 -12.22 -0.14
C LEU A 98 -5.96 -13.37 0.86
N ILE A 99 -6.00 -14.62 0.42
CA ILE A 99 -6.27 -15.80 1.25
C ILE A 99 -5.09 -16.74 1.13
N ASP A 100 -4.07 -16.54 1.96
CA ASP A 100 -2.92 -17.44 2.02
C ASP A 100 -3.10 -18.46 3.16
N HIS A 101 -3.61 -18.00 4.31
CA HIS A 101 -3.76 -18.82 5.51
C HIS A 101 -5.17 -18.72 6.15
N ALA A 102 -5.46 -19.61 7.09
CA ALA A 102 -6.73 -19.65 7.81
C ALA A 102 -7.05 -18.32 8.54
N GLU A 103 -6.04 -17.57 8.99
CA GLU A 103 -6.23 -16.26 9.61
C GLU A 103 -6.82 -15.23 8.64
N ASP A 104 -6.47 -15.30 7.37
CA ASP A 104 -7.00 -14.42 6.33
C ASP A 104 -8.47 -14.72 6.07
N VAL A 105 -8.81 -16.01 5.95
CA VAL A 105 -10.20 -16.47 5.84
C VAL A 105 -11.02 -15.99 7.03
N LYS A 106 -10.49 -16.13 8.24
CA LYS A 106 -11.14 -15.69 9.47
C LYS A 106 -11.39 -14.18 9.48
N GLU A 107 -10.43 -13.37 9.03
CA GLU A 107 -10.62 -11.93 8.90
C GLU A 107 -11.73 -11.61 7.90
N LEU A 108 -11.71 -12.18 6.71
CA LEU A 108 -12.72 -11.95 5.67
C LEU A 108 -14.11 -12.43 6.11
N ARG A 109 -14.20 -13.59 6.76
CA ARG A 109 -15.41 -14.13 7.37
C ARG A 109 -15.99 -13.19 8.42
N SER A 110 -15.15 -12.60 9.28
CA SER A 110 -15.58 -11.62 10.28
C SER A 110 -16.22 -10.36 9.68
N LYS A 111 -15.93 -10.06 8.40
CA LYS A 111 -16.53 -8.94 7.64
C LYS A 111 -17.73 -9.37 6.79
N GLY A 112 -18.15 -10.63 6.89
CA GLY A 112 -19.25 -11.20 6.13
C GLY A 112 -18.96 -11.32 4.63
N LEU A 113 -17.69 -11.40 4.26
CA LEU A 113 -17.24 -11.61 2.87
C LEU A 113 -17.22 -13.08 2.48
N LEU A 114 -16.94 -13.97 3.43
CA LEU A 114 -16.97 -15.42 3.23
C LEU A 114 -18.02 -16.03 4.15
N ASN A 115 -18.85 -16.92 3.61
CA ASN A 115 -19.81 -17.69 4.37
C ASN A 115 -19.72 -19.16 3.98
N PHE A 116 -19.52 -20.05 4.94
CA PHE A 116 -19.29 -21.47 4.68
C PHE A 116 -19.51 -22.32 5.94
N LEU A 117 -19.75 -23.61 5.70
CA LEU A 117 -19.73 -24.64 6.73
C LEU A 117 -18.37 -25.34 6.64
N GLY A 118 -17.64 -25.43 7.75
CA GLY A 118 -16.29 -26.02 7.77
C GLY A 118 -15.26 -25.14 8.48
N SER A 119 -14.01 -25.56 8.36
CA SER A 119 -12.86 -24.89 8.95
C SER A 119 -12.34 -23.76 8.06
N ASP A 120 -11.74 -22.74 8.69
CA ASP A 120 -11.12 -21.64 7.95
C ASP A 120 -9.92 -22.14 7.10
N GLN A 121 -9.28 -23.25 7.48
CA GLN A 121 -8.17 -23.87 6.73
C GLN A 121 -8.63 -24.52 5.43
N GLU A 122 -9.75 -25.27 5.44
CA GLU A 122 -10.29 -25.91 4.24
C GLU A 122 -10.61 -24.89 3.14
N VAL A 123 -11.07 -23.70 3.53
CA VAL A 123 -11.33 -22.60 2.59
C VAL A 123 -10.04 -21.99 2.05
N ALA A 124 -8.99 -21.86 2.87
CA ALA A 124 -7.70 -21.38 2.40
C ALA A 124 -7.11 -22.37 1.38
N ASP A 125 -7.13 -23.67 1.71
CA ASP A 125 -6.66 -24.73 0.83
C ASP A 125 -7.45 -24.76 -0.50
N LEU A 126 -8.77 -24.55 -0.44
CA LEU A 126 -9.63 -24.49 -1.61
C LEU A 126 -9.19 -23.39 -2.61
N PHE A 127 -8.98 -22.17 -2.14
CA PHE A 127 -8.59 -21.06 -3.02
C PHE A 127 -7.18 -21.25 -3.57
N ASN A 128 -6.24 -21.65 -2.71
CA ASN A 128 -4.86 -21.97 -3.11
C ASN A 128 -4.80 -23.07 -4.17
N GLU A 129 -5.65 -24.10 -4.04
CA GLU A 129 -5.73 -25.19 -5.02
C GLU A 129 -6.33 -24.74 -6.34
N ILE A 130 -7.42 -23.94 -6.32
CA ILE A 130 -8.04 -23.41 -7.54
C ILE A 130 -7.04 -22.52 -8.29
N ALA A 131 -6.35 -21.62 -7.59
CA ALA A 131 -5.49 -20.63 -8.21
C ALA A 131 -4.19 -21.19 -8.79
N LYS A 132 -3.74 -22.36 -8.29
CA LYS A 132 -2.51 -23.03 -8.71
C LYS A 132 -2.38 -23.19 -10.23
N ASP A 133 -3.49 -23.47 -10.92
CA ASP A 133 -3.52 -23.73 -12.36
C ASP A 133 -4.05 -22.52 -13.17
N LEU A 134 -4.33 -21.39 -12.51
CA LEU A 134 -4.84 -20.18 -13.18
C LEU A 134 -3.69 -19.30 -13.66
N VAL A 135 -3.87 -18.71 -14.84
CA VAL A 135 -2.96 -17.69 -15.36
C VAL A 135 -3.53 -16.30 -15.03
N PRO A 136 -2.89 -15.52 -14.14
CA PRO A 136 -3.39 -14.21 -13.76
C PRO A 136 -3.31 -13.23 -14.93
N ASN A 137 -4.38 -12.45 -15.13
CA ASN A 137 -4.35 -11.33 -16.06
C ASN A 137 -3.67 -10.12 -15.40
N PRO A 138 -2.51 -9.65 -15.90
CA PRO A 138 -1.79 -8.53 -15.30
C PRO A 138 -2.55 -7.21 -15.39
N HIS A 139 -3.45 -7.06 -16.37
CA HIS A 139 -4.22 -5.83 -16.59
C HIS A 139 -5.52 -5.77 -15.80
N ALA A 140 -5.93 -6.88 -15.17
CA ALA A 140 -7.11 -6.90 -14.35
C ALA A 140 -6.90 -6.19 -13.02
N PHE A 141 -7.87 -5.35 -12.65
CA PHE A 141 -7.87 -4.57 -11.41
C PHE A 141 -6.61 -3.72 -11.17
N VAL A 142 -5.85 -3.34 -12.21
CA VAL A 142 -4.62 -2.53 -12.07
C VAL A 142 -4.85 -1.28 -11.23
N GLY A 143 -5.96 -0.58 -11.46
CA GLY A 143 -6.32 0.62 -10.68
C GLY A 143 -6.57 0.36 -9.19
N VAL A 144 -6.95 -0.86 -8.81
CA VAL A 144 -7.08 -1.29 -7.41
C VAL A 144 -5.71 -1.70 -6.86
N LYS A 145 -4.97 -2.55 -7.59
CA LYS A 145 -3.63 -3.03 -7.22
C LYS A 145 -2.69 -1.87 -6.94
N VAL A 146 -2.57 -0.91 -7.85
CA VAL A 146 -1.71 0.28 -7.68
C VAL A 146 -2.07 1.09 -6.43
N LYS A 147 -3.36 1.18 -6.08
CA LYS A 147 -3.79 1.90 -4.87
C LYS A 147 -3.49 1.13 -3.59
N ILE A 148 -3.55 -0.20 -3.63
CA ILE A 148 -3.14 -1.08 -2.53
C ILE A 148 -1.63 -0.94 -2.31
N GLU A 149 -0.82 -1.10 -3.35
CA GLU A 149 0.65 -0.93 -3.31
C GLU A 149 1.04 0.41 -2.70
N ARG A 150 0.44 1.50 -3.20
CA ARG A 150 0.70 2.84 -2.68
C ARG A 150 0.37 2.95 -1.19
N LYS A 151 -0.68 2.27 -0.71
CA LYS A 151 -1.07 2.31 0.70
C LYS A 151 -0.13 1.52 1.59
N ILE A 152 0.30 0.35 1.13
CA ILE A 152 1.28 -0.48 1.83
C ILE A 152 2.60 0.26 1.92
N TRP A 153 3.08 0.82 0.80
CA TRP A 153 4.29 1.63 0.79
C TRP A 153 4.24 2.82 1.76
N ILE A 154 3.11 3.54 1.83
CA ILE A 154 2.93 4.62 2.83
C ILE A 154 2.94 4.07 4.26
N ALA A 155 2.31 2.92 4.51
CA ALA A 155 2.25 2.30 5.82
C ALA A 155 3.63 1.81 6.29
N GLU A 156 4.38 1.17 5.40
CA GLU A 156 5.77 0.75 5.63
C GLU A 156 6.68 1.96 5.85
N TRP A 157 6.59 2.98 5.01
CA TRP A 157 7.37 4.20 5.18
C TRP A 157 7.09 4.85 6.55
N LYS A 158 5.81 4.93 6.95
CA LYS A 158 5.42 5.41 8.27
C LYS A 158 5.98 4.54 9.40
N ASN A 159 5.87 3.22 9.28
CA ASN A 159 6.38 2.28 10.27
C ASN A 159 7.90 2.45 10.43
N THR A 160 8.65 2.48 9.33
CA THR A 160 10.11 2.60 9.37
C THR A 160 10.59 3.93 9.95
N HIS A 161 9.92 5.05 9.63
CA HIS A 161 10.37 6.38 10.07
C HIS A 161 9.83 6.77 11.45
N PHE A 162 8.60 6.38 11.78
CA PHE A 162 7.88 6.87 12.98
C PHE A 162 7.67 5.83 14.08
N ASN A 163 7.89 4.52 13.86
CA ASN A 163 7.72 3.53 14.93
C ASN A 163 8.97 3.27 15.77
N THR A 164 10.11 3.89 15.45
CA THR A 164 11.28 3.84 16.34
C THR A 164 11.27 5.07 17.24
N PRO A 165 11.12 4.94 18.56
CA PRO A 165 11.20 6.10 19.47
C PRO A 165 12.51 6.88 19.26
N TRP A 166 13.58 6.15 18.95
CA TRP A 166 14.92 6.69 18.68
C TRP A 166 14.99 7.65 17.50
N THR A 167 14.24 7.45 16.41
CA THR A 167 14.25 8.41 15.29
C THR A 167 13.61 9.73 15.68
N ILE A 168 12.57 9.70 16.51
CA ILE A 168 11.92 10.91 17.03
C ILE A 168 12.87 11.65 17.99
N PHE A 169 13.52 10.93 18.92
CA PHE A 169 14.50 11.53 19.83
C PHE A 169 15.70 12.12 19.07
N ALA A 170 16.22 11.41 18.07
CA ALA A 170 17.32 11.89 17.24
C ALA A 170 16.93 13.17 16.47
N ALA A 171 15.72 13.21 15.89
CA ALA A 171 15.22 14.40 15.19
C ALA A 171 15.08 15.61 16.14
N ILE A 172 14.49 15.41 17.32
CA ILE A 172 14.35 16.46 18.34
C ILE A 172 15.72 16.95 18.81
N PHE A 173 16.67 16.03 19.02
CA PHE A 173 18.02 16.36 19.46
C PHE A 173 18.77 17.21 18.43
N VAL A 174 18.71 16.85 17.15
CA VAL A 174 19.35 17.62 16.06
C VAL A 174 18.74 19.02 15.96
N ILE A 175 17.41 19.14 15.95
CA ILE A 175 16.72 20.43 15.91
C ILE A 175 17.09 21.28 17.13
N GLY A 176 17.16 20.66 18.32
CA GLY A 176 17.56 21.33 19.55
C GLY A 176 18.99 21.87 19.49
N LEU A 177 19.93 21.10 18.95
CA LEU A 177 21.32 21.53 18.78
C LEU A 177 21.44 22.71 17.80
N GLU A 178 20.70 22.70 16.70
CA GLU A 178 20.68 23.83 15.75
C GLU A 178 20.16 25.11 16.41
N VAL A 179 19.04 25.04 17.12
CA VAL A 179 18.45 26.21 17.81
C VAL A 179 19.40 26.78 18.86
N ILE A 180 20.05 25.92 19.66
CA ILE A 180 21.02 26.34 20.67
C ILE A 180 22.26 26.96 20.00
N GLY A 181 22.76 26.34 18.93
CA GLY A 181 23.92 26.83 18.18
C GLY A 181 23.69 28.23 17.59
N THR A 182 22.54 28.43 16.93
CA THR A 182 22.16 29.75 16.40
C THR A 182 21.98 30.78 17.50
N GLY A 183 21.37 30.39 18.63
CA GLY A 183 21.19 31.29 19.79
C GLY A 183 22.51 31.74 20.40
N LEU A 184 23.46 30.82 20.62
CA LEU A 184 24.79 31.14 21.15
C LEU A 184 25.60 32.00 20.19
N SER A 185 25.57 31.68 18.89
CA SER A 185 26.25 32.49 17.86
C SER A 185 25.71 33.91 17.81
N GLY A 186 24.38 34.10 17.86
CA GLY A 186 23.74 35.41 17.93
C GLY A 186 24.13 36.19 19.19
N CYS A 187 24.11 35.55 20.37
CA CYS A 187 24.54 36.18 21.61
C CYS A 187 26.02 36.62 21.58
N CYS A 188 26.91 35.76 21.06
CA CYS A 188 28.33 36.09 20.92
C CYS A 188 28.56 37.29 19.99
N TYR A 189 27.80 37.38 18.90
CA TYR A 189 27.89 38.51 17.96
C TYR A 189 27.51 39.84 18.63
N GLU A 190 26.39 39.88 19.37
CA GLU A 190 25.95 41.07 20.12
C GLU A 190 26.99 41.53 21.16
N ILE A 191 27.57 40.59 21.92
CA ILE A 191 28.62 40.90 22.90
C ILE A 191 29.86 41.47 22.21
N TYR A 192 30.28 40.87 21.10
CA TYR A 192 31.44 41.31 20.32
C TYR A 192 31.26 42.74 19.77
N VAL A 193 30.13 43.02 19.12
CA VAL A 193 29.81 44.37 18.62
C VAL A 193 29.75 45.37 19.76
N GLY A 194 29.10 45.03 20.88
CA GLY A 194 29.05 45.89 22.06
C GLY A 194 30.42 46.16 22.70
N ALA A 195 31.36 45.22 22.62
CA ALA A 195 32.75 45.42 23.06
C ALA A 195 33.53 46.34 22.11
N VAL A 196 33.41 46.12 20.79
CA VAL A 196 34.07 46.95 19.76
C VAL A 196 33.60 48.41 19.83
N MET A 197 32.29 48.64 19.94
CA MET A 197 31.73 50.00 20.05
C MET A 197 32.21 50.72 21.31
N ARG A 198 32.38 50.00 22.43
CA ARG A 198 32.94 50.58 23.68
C ARG A 198 34.41 50.96 23.54
N GLU A 199 35.20 50.12 22.88
CA GLU A 199 36.62 50.38 22.64
C GLU A 199 36.81 51.59 21.71
N GLU A 200 35.99 51.69 20.66
CA GLU A 200 36.03 52.82 19.72
C GLU A 200 35.59 54.13 20.40
N ALA A 201 34.54 54.08 21.24
CA ALA A 201 34.12 55.23 22.04
C ALA A 201 35.22 55.71 22.99
N ARG A 202 35.98 54.80 23.59
CA ARG A 202 37.12 55.13 24.46
C ARG A 202 38.24 55.82 23.69
N LYS A 203 38.63 55.28 22.52
CA LYS A 203 39.65 55.89 21.65
C LYS A 203 39.25 57.30 21.19
N ASN A 204 37.97 57.49 20.85
CA ASN A 204 37.45 58.81 20.47
C ASN A 204 37.46 59.81 21.63
N ALA A 205 37.23 59.36 22.87
CA ALA A 205 37.29 60.21 24.05
C ALA A 205 38.73 60.62 24.41
N GLU A 206 39.69 59.70 24.28
CA GLU A 206 41.11 59.97 24.56
C GLU A 206 41.79 60.82 23.47
N GLY A 207 41.32 60.76 22.21
CA GLY A 207 41.85 61.55 21.10
C GLY A 207 41.28 62.97 20.95
N SER A 208 40.28 63.36 21.75
CA SER A 208 39.65 64.69 21.73
C SER A 208 40.10 65.60 22.89
N ALA A 209 41.02 65.11 23.74
CA ALA A 209 41.65 65.84 24.84
C ALA A 209 43.08 66.27 24.47
#